data_AF-A0A1F4WMP5-F1
#
_entry.id   AF-A0A1F4WMP5-F1
#
_cell.length_a   1.000
_cell.length_b   1.000
_cell.length_c   1.000
_cell.angle_alpha   90.00
_cell.angle_beta   90.00
_cell.angle_gamma   90.00
#
_symmetry.space_group_name_H-M   'P 1'
#
loop_
_entity.id
_entity.type
_entity.pdbx_description
1 polymer ?
#
loop_
_entity_poly.entity_id
_entity_poly.type
_entity_poly.pdbx_seq_one_letter_code
_entity_poly.pdbx_strand_id
1 'polypeptide(L)'
;MPVLAAYIDTQNVSILLYISHEEYYLYNFPYVYSNDVFSASYSESTFYQAVFDYFCKQHKLKLSDCDVVISGFLEPPRLDFNLKYYISLFDLIRRVNGYFPILVNNYSIFTQQGFYCWDAVKGALSSEEMMDSEEVNFYSNTELYPQLVATDLSTQSDIDRNILGLLGSAHLRIPDNQPLIFGGSRFTQINMVPELDYMMILNLIQQEGVFDIRIDRNNSAILFALLNLYDSNINMEPTPELEGTVISTFTGLECMVKSEVGTSQVVQLDKNRIFVLPVGLNERPAIMLKSPNIDTLEKRVSGGRMGIIFDTRENKGRQIDDFRVFNSGIKSFSNALGI
;
A
#
# COMPACT_ATOMS: atom_id res chain seq x y z
N MET A 1 -10.91 28.74 -2.78
CA MET A 1 -10.07 28.97 -1.58
C MET A 1 -9.14 27.78 -1.46
N PRO A 2 -7.88 27.93 -1.02
CA PRO A 2 -6.99 26.78 -0.82
C PRO A 2 -7.59 25.80 0.20
N VAL A 3 -7.40 24.51 -0.05
CA VAL A 3 -7.85 23.44 0.85
C VAL A 3 -6.64 22.65 1.31
N LEU A 4 -6.49 22.47 2.62
CA LEU A 4 -5.56 21.54 3.23
C LEU A 4 -6.33 20.28 3.63
N ALA A 5 -6.17 19.23 2.85
CA ALA A 5 -6.67 17.90 3.16
C ALA A 5 -5.61 17.10 3.90
N ALA A 6 -5.94 16.47 5.02
CA ALA A 6 -5.02 15.61 5.74
C ALA A 6 -5.64 14.25 6.06
N TYR A 7 -4.86 13.19 5.83
CA TYR A 7 -5.13 11.85 6.32
C TYR A 7 -4.14 11.52 7.43
N ILE A 8 -4.66 11.38 8.65
CA ILE A 8 -3.89 11.04 9.85
C ILE A 8 -4.04 9.54 10.07
N ASP A 9 -2.96 8.79 9.77
CA ASP A 9 -2.86 7.35 10.01
C ASP A 9 -2.33 7.09 11.43
N THR A 10 -1.91 5.85 11.72
CA THR A 10 -1.31 5.45 13.01
C THR A 10 0.19 5.75 13.11
N GLN A 11 0.88 6.02 11.99
CA GLN A 11 2.33 6.20 11.97
C GLN A 11 2.76 7.50 11.27
N ASN A 12 1.92 8.07 10.40
CA ASN A 12 2.23 9.29 9.68
C ASN A 12 0.99 10.15 9.39
N VAL A 13 1.24 11.36 8.87
CA VAL A 13 0.21 12.25 8.35
C VAL A 13 0.49 12.51 6.88
N SER A 14 -0.41 12.07 6.00
CA SER A 14 -0.39 12.43 4.58
C SER A 14 -1.18 13.72 4.38
N ILE A 15 -0.63 14.67 3.63
CA ILE A 15 -1.20 16.01 3.45
C ILE A 15 -1.28 16.34 1.97
N LEU A 16 -2.41 16.91 1.58
CA LEU A 16 -2.64 17.53 0.29
C LEU A 16 -2.94 19.01 0.50
N LEU A 17 -2.14 19.88 -0.11
CA LEU A 17 -2.47 21.29 -0.27
C LEU A 17 -2.98 21.50 -1.69
N TYR A 18 -4.28 21.77 -1.82
CA TYR A 18 -4.94 22.06 -3.09
C TYR A 18 -5.17 23.57 -3.23
N ILE A 19 -4.61 24.17 -4.29
CA ILE A 19 -4.82 25.59 -4.63
C ILE A 19 -5.72 25.69 -5.86
N SER A 20 -5.43 24.88 -6.88
CA SER A 20 -6.22 24.71 -8.10
C SER A 20 -5.95 23.33 -8.74
N HIS A 21 -6.69 22.97 -9.79
CA HIS A 21 -6.44 21.72 -10.52
C HIS A 21 -5.03 21.64 -11.14
N GLU A 22 -4.41 22.78 -11.45
CA GLU A 22 -3.05 22.84 -12.00
C GLU A 22 -1.98 22.98 -10.90
N GLU A 23 -2.39 23.27 -9.67
CA GLU A 23 -1.48 23.59 -8.57
C GLU A 23 -1.94 22.90 -7.27
N TYR A 24 -1.34 21.75 -7.00
CA TYR A 24 -1.52 21.01 -5.77
C TYR A 24 -0.23 20.32 -5.34
N TYR A 25 -0.12 20.01 -4.05
CA TYR A 25 1.08 19.42 -3.47
C TYR A 25 0.74 18.30 -2.49
N LEU A 26 1.45 17.19 -2.59
CA LEU A 26 1.33 16.03 -1.72
C LEU A 26 2.56 15.93 -0.81
N TYR A 27 2.33 15.65 0.47
CA TYR A 27 3.35 15.51 1.49
C TYR A 27 3.07 14.30 2.38
N ASN A 28 4.13 13.72 2.93
CA ASN A 28 4.06 12.78 4.04
C ASN A 28 4.90 13.35 5.19
N PHE A 29 4.26 13.52 6.35
CA PHE A 29 4.92 13.88 7.59
C PHE A 29 5.08 12.62 8.46
N PRO A 30 6.31 12.19 8.79
CA PRO A 30 6.59 10.85 9.32
C PRO A 30 6.34 10.72 10.83
N TYR A 31 5.40 11.48 11.39
CA TYR A 31 5.05 11.41 12.80
C TYR A 31 3.56 11.66 12.99
N VAL A 32 2.99 11.00 14.00
CA VAL A 32 1.65 11.27 14.54
C VAL A 32 1.78 11.65 16.01
N TYR A 33 0.77 12.34 16.54
CA TYR A 33 0.78 12.68 17.95
C TYR A 33 0.63 11.41 18.81
N SER A 34 1.64 11.11 19.61
CA SER A 34 1.61 10.15 20.71
C SER A 34 1.65 10.89 22.05
N ASN A 35 0.68 10.59 22.93
CA ASN A 35 0.59 11.22 24.24
C ASN A 35 1.83 10.93 25.10
N ASP A 36 2.35 9.71 25.04
CA ASP A 36 3.49 9.28 25.87
C ASP A 36 4.79 9.98 25.46
N VAL A 37 4.91 10.40 24.20
CA VAL A 37 6.09 11.05 23.65
C VAL A 37 6.00 12.57 23.72
N PHE A 38 4.85 13.15 23.35
CA PHE A 38 4.75 14.59 23.08
C PHE A 38 4.06 15.40 24.16
N SER A 39 3.29 14.79 25.08
CA SER A 39 2.45 15.53 26.05
C SER A 39 3.22 16.46 26.98
N ALA A 40 4.52 16.20 27.21
CA ALA A 40 5.38 17.07 27.99
C ALA A 40 5.67 18.43 27.30
N SER A 41 5.59 18.49 25.97
CA SER A 41 5.97 19.66 25.17
C SER A 41 4.83 20.24 24.33
N TYR A 42 3.86 19.42 23.92
CA TYR A 42 2.78 19.80 23.00
C TYR A 42 1.47 19.15 23.41
N SER A 43 0.35 19.86 23.26
CA SER A 43 -0.95 19.22 23.11
C SER A 43 -1.11 18.66 21.69
N GLU A 44 -2.01 17.71 21.51
CA GLU A 44 -2.35 17.14 20.19
C GLU A 44 -2.70 18.23 19.16
N SER A 45 -3.54 19.18 19.57
CA SER A 45 -3.93 20.33 18.75
C SER A 45 -2.72 21.20 18.36
N THR A 46 -1.83 21.51 19.31
CA THR A 46 -0.63 22.32 19.04
C THR A 46 0.32 21.59 18.09
N PHE A 47 0.46 20.27 18.24
CA PHE A 47 1.25 19.43 17.35
C PHE A 47 0.75 19.52 15.91
N TYR A 48 -0.52 19.22 15.66
CA TYR A 48 -1.07 19.24 14.30
C TYR A 48 -1.15 20.66 13.72
N GLN A 49 -1.40 21.68 14.55
CA GLN A 49 -1.33 23.06 14.10
C GLN A 49 0.09 23.41 13.61
N ALA A 50 1.13 23.04 14.36
CA ALA A 50 2.51 23.28 13.95
C ALA A 50 2.87 22.55 12.64
N VAL A 51 2.42 21.31 12.48
CA VAL A 51 2.60 20.52 11.26
C VAL A 51 1.92 21.21 10.07
N PHE A 52 0.65 21.59 10.18
CA PHE A 52 -0.09 22.20 9.08
C PHE A 52 0.42 23.62 8.75
N ASP A 53 0.76 24.42 9.77
CA ASP A 53 1.39 25.72 9.58
C ASP A 53 2.72 25.60 8.83
N TYR A 54 3.52 24.57 9.12
CA TYR A 54 4.78 24.34 8.41
C TYR A 54 4.53 24.15 6.91
N PHE A 55 3.61 23.26 6.51
CA PHE A 55 3.33 23.00 5.11
C PHE A 55 2.68 24.18 4.39
N CYS A 56 1.75 24.90 5.03
CA CYS A 56 1.19 26.13 4.46
C CYS A 56 2.27 27.21 4.22
N LYS A 57 3.20 27.39 5.18
CA LYS A 57 4.28 28.38 5.08
C LYS A 57 5.24 28.10 3.93
N GLN A 58 5.50 26.83 3.60
CA GLN A 58 6.33 26.47 2.43
C GLN A 58 5.76 27.05 1.12
N HIS A 59 4.44 27.29 1.08
CA HIS A 59 3.72 27.86 -0.06
C HIS A 59 3.24 29.30 0.15
N LYS A 60 3.80 30.00 1.13
CA LYS A 60 3.44 31.40 1.47
C LYS A 60 1.95 31.58 1.84
N LEU A 61 1.31 30.52 2.33
CA LEU A 61 -0.05 30.55 2.86
C LEU A 61 -0.03 30.57 4.39
N LYS A 62 -1.10 31.09 4.99
CA LYS A 62 -1.40 30.89 6.41
C LYS A 62 -2.44 29.78 6.55
N LEU A 63 -2.36 28.99 7.61
CA LEU A 63 -3.37 27.97 7.89
C LEU A 63 -4.78 28.59 8.02
N SER A 64 -4.87 29.82 8.55
CA SER A 64 -6.12 30.58 8.64
C SER A 64 -6.80 30.88 7.30
N ASP A 65 -6.03 30.83 6.21
CA ASP A 65 -6.51 31.16 4.85
C ASP A 65 -6.93 29.89 4.09
N CYS A 66 -6.78 28.72 4.70
CA CYS A 66 -7.10 27.42 4.11
C CYS A 66 -8.37 26.84 4.74
N ASP A 67 -9.21 26.20 3.93
CA ASP A 67 -10.17 25.24 4.46
C ASP A 67 -9.42 23.97 4.87
N VAL A 68 -9.53 23.58 6.14
CA VAL A 68 -8.91 22.35 6.63
C VAL A 68 -9.93 21.23 6.63
N VAL A 69 -9.61 20.12 5.97
CA VAL A 69 -10.47 18.92 5.87
C VAL A 69 -9.65 17.69 6.25
N ILE A 70 -10.23 16.80 7.07
CA ILE A 70 -9.45 15.73 7.70
C ILE A 70 -10.16 14.39 7.62
N SER A 71 -9.36 13.35 7.40
CA SER A 71 -9.71 11.96 7.70
C SER A 71 -8.76 11.42 8.76
N GLY A 72 -9.30 10.80 9.80
CA GLY A 72 -8.53 10.18 10.88
C GLY A 72 -8.69 8.66 10.88
N PHE A 73 -7.69 7.97 11.41
CA PHE A 73 -7.78 6.56 11.74
C PHE A 73 -8.68 6.34 12.96
N LEU A 74 -9.86 5.75 12.74
CA LEU A 74 -10.95 5.47 13.70
C LEU A 74 -11.56 6.69 14.42
N GLU A 75 -10.75 7.54 15.05
CA GLU A 75 -11.20 8.71 15.81
C GLU A 75 -10.69 10.03 15.20
N PRO A 76 -11.47 11.12 15.30
CA PRO A 76 -11.01 12.45 14.90
C PRO A 76 -9.90 12.93 15.84
N PRO A 77 -8.84 13.58 15.32
CA PRO A 77 -7.86 14.24 16.17
C PRO A 77 -8.50 15.40 16.95
N ARG A 78 -7.94 15.73 18.11
CA ARG A 78 -8.36 16.92 18.87
C ARG A 78 -7.67 18.16 18.33
N LEU A 79 -8.45 19.06 17.72
CA LEU A 79 -7.95 20.25 17.04
C LEU A 79 -8.67 21.51 17.56
N ASP A 80 -7.91 22.56 17.85
CA ASP A 80 -8.45 23.84 18.33
C ASP A 80 -8.61 24.88 17.22
N PHE A 81 -8.22 24.57 15.98
CA PHE A 81 -8.43 25.43 14.82
C PHE A 81 -9.70 25.04 14.03
N ASN A 82 -10.15 25.94 13.16
CA ASN A 82 -11.40 25.80 12.42
C ASN A 82 -11.34 24.66 11.40
N LEU A 83 -11.84 23.49 11.78
CA LEU A 83 -12.01 22.32 10.92
C LEU A 83 -13.30 22.45 10.11
N LYS A 84 -13.19 22.41 8.78
CA LYS A 84 -14.32 22.58 7.87
C LYS A 84 -15.07 21.29 7.62
N TYR A 85 -14.32 20.18 7.55
CA TYR A 85 -14.88 18.88 7.27
C TYR A 85 -14.07 17.77 7.94
N TYR A 86 -14.78 16.82 8.52
CA TYR A 86 -14.22 15.58 9.03
C TYR A 86 -15.05 14.42 8.53
N ILE A 87 -14.36 13.35 8.13
CA ILE A 87 -14.97 12.05 7.83
C ILE A 87 -14.05 10.96 8.37
N SER A 88 -14.62 9.90 8.93
CA SER A 88 -13.82 8.76 9.36
C SER A 88 -13.20 8.06 8.13
N LEU A 89 -12.02 7.45 8.30
CA LEU A 89 -11.43 6.64 7.23
C LEU A 89 -12.39 5.54 6.75
N PHE A 90 -13.16 4.96 7.67
CA PHE A 90 -14.14 3.91 7.39
C PHE A 90 -15.24 4.37 6.44
N ASP A 91 -15.78 5.57 6.65
CA ASP A 91 -16.82 6.14 5.79
C ASP A 91 -16.23 6.64 4.47
N LEU A 92 -15.01 7.17 4.50
CA LEU A 92 -14.31 7.67 3.34
C LEU A 92 -13.98 6.55 2.35
N ILE A 93 -13.33 5.47 2.82
CA ILE A 93 -12.84 4.40 1.94
C ILE A 93 -13.98 3.69 1.21
N ARG A 94 -15.16 3.59 1.83
CA ARG A 94 -16.37 2.98 1.24
C ARG A 94 -16.99 3.80 0.11
N ARG A 95 -16.65 5.08 0.01
CA ARG A 95 -17.15 6.00 -1.03
C ARG A 95 -16.18 6.14 -2.20
N VAL A 96 -15.01 5.54 -2.09
CA VAL A 96 -14.04 5.45 -3.17
C VAL A 96 -14.58 4.56 -4.28
N ASN A 97 -14.56 5.06 -5.52
CA ASN A 97 -15.04 4.34 -6.70
C ASN A 97 -13.92 4.22 -7.74
N GLY A 98 -14.00 3.20 -8.59
CA GLY A 98 -13.08 2.99 -9.73
C GLY A 98 -11.83 2.15 -9.41
N TYR A 99 -11.51 1.96 -8.13
CA TYR A 99 -10.42 1.12 -7.67
C TYR A 99 -10.71 0.57 -6.27
N PHE A 100 -9.96 -0.45 -5.87
CA PHE A 100 -10.07 -1.09 -4.56
C PHE A 100 -8.86 -0.72 -3.68
N PRO A 101 -9.00 0.26 -2.76
CA PRO A 101 -7.92 0.63 -1.86
C PRO A 101 -7.69 -0.44 -0.78
N ILE A 102 -6.41 -0.79 -0.58
CA ILE A 102 -5.90 -1.65 0.48
C ILE A 102 -4.88 -0.82 1.25
N LEU A 103 -5.30 -0.28 2.39
CA LEU A 103 -4.44 0.52 3.26
C LEU A 103 -3.79 -0.38 4.30
N VAL A 104 -2.48 -0.28 4.42
CA VAL A 104 -1.68 -1.12 5.30
C VAL A 104 -0.81 -0.24 6.18
N ASN A 105 -0.90 -0.46 7.48
CA ASN A 105 0.04 0.07 8.47
C ASN A 105 0.50 -1.08 9.37
N ASN A 106 1.41 -0.80 10.30
CA ASN A 106 2.01 -1.85 11.14
C ASN A 106 0.99 -2.56 12.06
N TYR A 107 -0.20 -2.00 12.25
CA TYR A 107 -1.19 -2.48 13.21
C TYR A 107 -2.52 -2.88 12.57
N SER A 108 -2.71 -2.62 11.28
CA SER A 108 -3.98 -2.84 10.61
C SER A 108 -3.88 -2.95 9.08
N ILE A 109 -4.85 -3.68 8.53
CA ILE A 109 -5.18 -3.72 7.11
C ILE A 109 -6.61 -3.21 6.96
N PHE A 110 -6.79 -2.17 6.14
CA PHE A 110 -8.06 -1.51 5.90
C PHE A 110 -8.45 -1.64 4.43
N THR A 111 -9.67 -2.10 4.17
CA THR A 111 -10.26 -2.17 2.83
C THR A 111 -11.71 -1.69 2.89
N GLN A 112 -12.35 -1.56 1.72
CA GLN A 112 -13.78 -1.23 1.67
C GLN A 112 -14.67 -2.29 2.34
N GLN A 113 -14.20 -3.54 2.38
CA GLN A 113 -14.97 -4.70 2.81
C GLN A 113 -14.59 -5.25 4.19
N GLY A 114 -13.47 -4.79 4.77
CA GLY A 114 -12.94 -5.33 6.00
C GLY A 114 -11.93 -4.42 6.66
N PHE A 115 -11.89 -4.50 7.99
CA PHE A 115 -10.90 -3.86 8.83
C PHE A 115 -10.32 -4.96 9.73
N TYR A 116 -9.01 -5.17 9.60
CA TYR A 116 -8.26 -6.17 10.35
C TYR A 116 -7.25 -5.40 11.18
N CYS A 117 -7.31 -5.48 12.49
CA CYS A 117 -6.39 -4.78 13.36
C CYS A 117 -5.89 -5.71 14.45
N TRP A 118 -4.74 -5.35 15.02
CA TRP A 118 -4.23 -6.01 16.20
C TRP A 118 -5.22 -5.77 17.35
N ASP A 119 -5.90 -6.82 17.80
CA ASP A 119 -6.61 -6.77 19.09
C ASP A 119 -5.53 -6.87 20.17
N ALA A 120 -5.43 -5.88 21.05
CA ALA A 120 -4.41 -5.79 22.12
C ALA A 120 -4.52 -6.94 23.16
N VAL A 121 -5.26 -8.00 22.88
CA VAL A 121 -5.46 -9.15 23.74
C VAL A 121 -5.05 -10.42 23.00
N LYS A 122 -3.84 -10.90 23.35
CA LYS A 122 -3.31 -12.25 23.09
C LYS A 122 -2.89 -12.57 21.66
N GLY A 123 -1.75 -12.02 21.25
CA GLY A 123 -0.88 -12.63 20.26
C GLY A 123 0.53 -12.60 20.81
N ALA A 124 0.94 -13.67 21.50
CA ALA A 124 2.33 -13.84 21.89
C ALA A 124 3.21 -13.62 20.65
N LEU A 125 4.31 -12.87 20.79
CA LEU A 125 5.51 -13.06 19.98
C LEU A 125 5.96 -14.51 20.18
N SER A 126 5.25 -15.47 19.57
CA SER A 126 5.62 -16.86 19.54
C SER A 126 6.46 -17.05 18.28
N SER A 127 7.70 -16.59 18.35
CA SER A 127 8.75 -17.20 17.56
C SER A 127 9.63 -17.98 18.52
N GLU A 128 9.67 -19.30 18.31
CA GLU A 128 10.59 -20.26 18.94
C GLU A 128 12.08 -19.99 18.59
N GLU A 129 12.39 -18.81 18.03
CA GLU A 129 13.72 -18.32 17.69
C GLU A 129 14.07 -17.18 18.68
N MET A 130 15.24 -17.28 19.32
CA MET A 130 15.75 -16.18 20.15
C MET A 130 15.99 -14.97 19.26
N MET A 131 15.11 -13.97 19.36
CA MET A 131 15.33 -12.66 18.76
C MET A 131 16.62 -12.07 19.32
N ASP A 132 17.39 -11.39 18.48
CA ASP A 132 18.58 -10.70 18.97
C ASP A 132 18.20 -9.45 19.78
N SER A 133 19.16 -8.88 20.48
CA SER A 133 18.92 -7.70 21.33
C SER A 133 18.49 -6.45 20.55
N GLU A 134 18.86 -6.33 19.28
CA GLU A 134 18.52 -5.17 18.44
C GLU A 134 17.05 -5.26 18.00
N GLU A 135 16.59 -6.45 17.60
CA GLU A 135 15.19 -6.72 17.28
C GLU A 135 14.29 -6.50 18.51
N VAL A 136 14.65 -7.02 19.69
CA VAL A 136 13.88 -6.81 20.93
C VAL A 136 13.75 -5.31 21.27
N ASN A 137 14.85 -4.56 21.11
CA ASN A 137 14.83 -3.12 21.30
C ASN A 137 13.95 -2.41 20.26
N PHE A 138 13.99 -2.85 18.99
CA PHE A 138 13.13 -2.29 17.95
C PHE A 138 11.65 -2.43 18.32
N TYR A 139 11.18 -3.65 18.64
CA TYR A 139 9.77 -3.88 18.98
C TYR A 139 9.33 -3.10 20.22
N SER A 140 10.15 -3.09 21.27
CA SER A 140 9.87 -2.32 22.48
C SER A 140 9.74 -0.83 22.19
N ASN A 141 10.56 -0.30 21.29
CA ASN A 141 10.49 1.10 20.89
C ASN A 141 9.33 1.39 19.92
N THR A 142 8.91 0.46 19.07
CA THR A 142 7.76 0.67 18.16
C THR A 142 6.45 0.88 18.90
N GLU A 143 6.31 0.35 20.12
CA GLU A 143 5.15 0.60 20.98
C GLU A 143 5.05 2.09 21.38
N LEU A 144 6.20 2.74 21.62
CA LEU A 144 6.27 4.16 21.99
C LEU A 144 6.38 5.09 20.75
N TYR A 145 7.05 4.61 19.72
CA TYR A 145 7.38 5.33 18.49
C TYR A 145 6.84 4.54 17.28
N PRO A 146 5.53 4.60 17.01
CA PRO A 146 4.90 3.83 15.93
C PRO A 146 5.46 4.18 14.55
N GLN A 147 6.10 5.34 14.40
CA GLN A 147 6.76 5.78 13.17
C GLN A 147 8.11 5.11 12.86
N LEU A 148 8.65 4.29 13.76
CA LEU A 148 9.94 3.63 13.51
C LEU A 148 9.86 2.73 12.27
N VAL A 149 10.85 2.88 11.40
CA VAL A 149 11.01 2.09 10.17
C VAL A 149 12.07 1.04 10.41
N ALA A 150 11.88 -0.16 9.86
CA ALA A 150 12.88 -1.20 9.93
C ALA A 150 14.22 -0.75 9.32
N THR A 151 15.32 -1.06 10.00
CA THR A 151 16.67 -0.72 9.55
C THR A 151 17.32 -1.79 8.69
N ASP A 152 16.69 -2.95 8.56
CA ASP A 152 17.23 -4.12 7.88
C ASP A 152 16.10 -5.04 7.37
N LEU A 153 16.50 -6.01 6.54
CA LEU A 153 15.60 -6.96 5.89
C LEU A 153 14.92 -7.92 6.89
N SER A 154 15.60 -8.33 7.96
CA SER A 154 15.06 -9.25 8.97
C SER A 154 13.90 -8.57 9.70
N THR A 155 14.18 -7.38 10.25
CA THR A 155 13.19 -6.57 10.97
C THR A 155 11.99 -6.26 10.08
N GLN A 156 12.20 -5.86 8.82
CA GLN A 156 11.09 -5.58 7.90
C GLN A 156 10.27 -6.84 7.59
N SER A 157 10.95 -7.98 7.39
CA SER A 157 10.27 -9.25 7.13
C SER A 157 9.38 -9.68 8.29
N ASP A 158 9.80 -9.39 9.52
CA ASP A 158 9.04 -9.75 10.70
C ASP A 158 7.85 -8.80 10.94
N ILE A 159 8.02 -7.50 10.67
CA ILE A 159 6.89 -6.55 10.65
C ILE A 159 5.84 -7.01 9.63
N ASP A 160 6.24 -7.28 8.40
CA ASP A 160 5.32 -7.70 7.33
C ASP A 160 4.63 -9.03 7.68
N ARG A 161 5.34 -9.97 8.31
CA ARG A 161 4.75 -11.21 8.86
C ARG A 161 3.68 -10.91 9.91
N ASN A 162 3.94 -9.98 10.83
CA ASN A 162 2.97 -9.60 11.85
C ASN A 162 1.73 -8.94 11.25
N ILE A 163 1.91 -8.07 10.25
CA ILE A 163 0.81 -7.45 9.51
C ILE A 163 -0.02 -8.52 8.79
N LEU A 164 0.62 -9.47 8.09
CA LEU A 164 -0.07 -10.58 7.44
C LEU A 164 -0.80 -11.47 8.47
N GLY A 165 -0.24 -11.62 9.66
CA GLY A 165 -0.87 -12.33 10.79
C GLY A 165 -2.19 -11.71 11.25
N LEU A 166 -2.44 -10.42 10.99
CA LEU A 166 -3.71 -9.75 11.30
C LEU A 166 -4.91 -10.35 10.55
N LEU A 167 -4.66 -10.97 9.41
CA LEU A 167 -5.70 -11.68 8.66
C LEU A 167 -6.10 -12.99 9.35
N GLY A 168 -5.22 -13.59 10.17
CA GLY A 168 -5.45 -14.88 10.80
C GLY A 168 -5.75 -15.96 9.75
N SER A 169 -6.93 -16.59 9.86
CA SER A 169 -7.45 -17.53 8.85
C SER A 169 -8.38 -16.88 7.81
N ALA A 170 -8.63 -15.56 7.93
CA ALA A 170 -9.40 -14.82 6.95
C ALA A 170 -8.54 -14.50 5.73
N HIS A 171 -9.19 -14.33 4.58
CA HIS A 171 -8.57 -13.84 3.36
C HIS A 171 -9.16 -12.47 3.03
N LEU A 172 -8.33 -11.59 2.46
CA LEU A 172 -8.85 -10.35 1.88
C LEU A 172 -9.81 -10.69 0.74
N ARG A 173 -11.02 -10.15 0.82
CA ARG A 173 -12.01 -10.27 -0.26
C ARG A 173 -11.71 -9.20 -1.30
N ILE A 174 -11.14 -9.62 -2.42
CA ILE A 174 -10.72 -8.71 -3.50
C ILE A 174 -11.79 -8.76 -4.59
N PRO A 175 -12.37 -7.62 -5.01
CA PRO A 175 -13.35 -7.61 -6.08
C PRO A 175 -12.70 -7.94 -7.42
N ASP A 176 -13.43 -8.68 -8.24
CA ASP A 176 -13.03 -8.92 -9.61
C ASP A 176 -13.14 -7.62 -10.43
N ASN A 177 -12.13 -7.34 -11.26
CA ASN A 177 -12.11 -6.25 -12.26
C ASN A 177 -11.94 -4.82 -11.75
N GLN A 178 -11.35 -4.61 -10.58
CA GLN A 178 -10.89 -3.28 -10.16
C GLN A 178 -9.37 -3.27 -9.97
N PRO A 179 -8.68 -2.17 -10.34
CA PRO A 179 -7.29 -1.97 -9.94
C PRO A 179 -7.17 -1.96 -8.41
N LEU A 180 -6.16 -2.65 -7.90
CA LEU A 180 -5.83 -2.65 -6.49
C LEU A 180 -4.83 -1.52 -6.22
N ILE A 181 -5.17 -0.62 -5.30
CA ILE A 181 -4.26 0.44 -4.85
C ILE A 181 -3.79 0.11 -3.44
N PHE A 182 -2.51 -0.19 -3.30
CA PHE A 182 -1.86 -0.41 -2.01
C PHE A 182 -1.32 0.91 -1.48
N GLY A 183 -1.77 1.29 -0.28
CA GLY A 183 -1.40 2.54 0.40
C GLY A 183 -1.31 2.33 1.91
N GLY A 184 -1.36 3.42 2.66
CA GLY A 184 -1.15 3.43 4.11
C GLY A 184 0.32 3.53 4.49
N SER A 185 0.58 3.74 5.79
CA SER A 185 1.92 4.02 6.31
C SER A 185 3.00 3.06 5.79
N ARG A 186 2.69 1.76 5.68
CA ARG A 186 3.64 0.73 5.22
C ARG A 186 4.18 0.99 3.80
N PHE A 187 3.39 1.57 2.91
CA PHE A 187 3.79 1.86 1.53
C PHE A 187 4.30 3.28 1.32
N THR A 188 3.99 4.21 2.22
CA THR A 188 4.50 5.60 2.17
C THR A 188 5.91 5.77 2.75
N GLN A 189 6.35 4.86 3.61
CA GLN A 189 7.72 4.86 4.15
C GLN A 189 8.73 4.46 3.08
N ILE A 190 9.93 5.07 3.13
CA ILE A 190 11.02 4.71 2.23
C ILE A 190 11.61 3.39 2.72
N ASN A 191 11.28 2.30 2.04
CA ASN A 191 11.91 1.00 2.30
C ASN A 191 13.32 0.97 1.69
N MET A 192 14.26 0.38 2.41
CA MET A 192 15.61 0.16 1.88
C MET A 192 15.62 -0.78 0.67
N VAL A 193 14.64 -1.69 0.62
CA VAL A 193 14.48 -2.71 -0.42
C VAL A 193 13.06 -2.59 -1.01
N PRO A 194 12.88 -1.88 -2.13
CA PRO A 194 11.58 -1.66 -2.75
C PRO A 194 10.81 -2.95 -3.08
N GLU A 195 11.53 -4.04 -3.37
CA GLU A 195 10.92 -5.32 -3.72
C GLU A 195 10.16 -5.97 -2.56
N LEU A 196 10.38 -5.53 -1.32
CA LEU A 196 9.58 -5.97 -0.17
C LEU A 196 8.14 -5.48 -0.25
N ASP A 197 7.89 -4.34 -0.90
CA ASP A 197 6.52 -3.88 -1.16
C ASP A 197 5.78 -4.86 -2.06
N TYR A 198 6.48 -5.39 -3.06
CA TYR A 198 5.92 -6.39 -3.96
C TYR A 198 5.68 -7.71 -3.26
N MET A 199 6.59 -8.14 -2.38
CA MET A 199 6.38 -9.34 -1.57
C MET A 199 5.18 -9.17 -0.64
N MET A 200 5.01 -8.01 -0.02
CA MET A 200 3.84 -7.71 0.80
C MET A 200 2.55 -7.78 -0.04
N ILE A 201 2.53 -7.14 -1.21
CA ILE A 201 1.41 -7.19 -2.15
C ILE A 201 1.06 -8.62 -2.55
N LEU A 202 2.04 -9.40 -3.00
CA LEU A 202 1.82 -10.78 -3.39
C LEU A 202 1.28 -11.58 -2.21
N ASN A 203 1.76 -11.33 -0.98
CA ASN A 203 1.30 -12.05 0.19
C ASN A 203 -0.14 -11.70 0.60
N LEU A 204 -0.56 -10.44 0.41
CA LEU A 204 -1.93 -9.99 0.64
C LEU A 204 -2.94 -10.54 -0.39
N ILE A 205 -2.51 -10.79 -1.63
CA ILE A 205 -3.37 -11.36 -2.69
C ILE A 205 -3.50 -12.87 -2.49
N GLN A 206 -4.48 -13.30 -1.68
CA GLN A 206 -4.74 -14.72 -1.36
C GLN A 206 -5.90 -15.31 -2.18
N GLN A 207 -6.18 -14.72 -3.34
CA GLN A 207 -7.25 -15.12 -4.25
C GLN A 207 -6.66 -15.39 -5.64
N GLU A 208 -7.19 -16.37 -6.37
CA GLU A 208 -6.86 -16.59 -7.77
C GLU A 208 -7.48 -15.49 -8.64
N GLY A 209 -6.75 -15.00 -9.65
CA GLY A 209 -7.25 -13.95 -10.52
C GLY A 209 -6.16 -13.16 -11.23
N VAL A 210 -6.58 -12.11 -11.94
CA VAL A 210 -5.70 -11.18 -12.68
C VAL A 210 -5.94 -9.77 -12.20
N PHE A 211 -4.95 -9.22 -11.48
CA PHE A 211 -5.05 -7.99 -10.71
C PHE A 211 -4.12 -6.91 -11.29
N ASP A 212 -4.67 -5.73 -11.60
CA ASP A 212 -3.88 -4.51 -11.89
C ASP A 212 -3.42 -3.92 -10.57
N ILE A 213 -2.11 -3.80 -10.36
CA ILE A 213 -1.50 -3.42 -9.09
C ILE A 213 -0.91 -2.02 -9.18
N ARG A 214 -1.22 -1.21 -8.18
CA ARG A 214 -0.69 0.14 -8.03
C ARG A 214 -0.27 0.41 -6.60
N ILE A 215 0.78 1.21 -6.43
CA ILE A 215 1.24 1.68 -5.11
C ILE A 215 1.00 3.18 -5.00
N ASP A 216 0.36 3.59 -3.91
CA ASP A 216 0.09 4.99 -3.60
C ASP A 216 1.00 5.47 -2.47
N ARG A 217 2.20 5.91 -2.85
CA ARG A 217 3.24 6.40 -1.92
C ARG A 217 2.83 7.65 -1.14
N ASN A 218 1.79 8.35 -1.57
CA ASN A 218 1.34 9.62 -0.99
C ASN A 218 -0.07 9.55 -0.40
N ASN A 219 -0.70 8.37 -0.38
CA ASN A 219 -2.12 8.22 -0.03
C ASN A 219 -3.04 9.18 -0.81
N SER A 220 -2.67 9.51 -2.06
CA SER A 220 -3.43 10.36 -2.98
C SER A 220 -4.87 9.87 -3.18
N ALA A 221 -5.09 8.55 -3.20
CA ALA A 221 -6.40 7.92 -3.26
C ALA A 221 -7.33 8.37 -2.12
N ILE A 222 -6.80 8.46 -0.90
CA ILE A 222 -7.57 8.85 0.28
C ILE A 222 -7.72 10.36 0.34
N LEU A 223 -6.64 11.10 0.08
CA LEU A 223 -6.65 12.56 0.09
C LEU A 223 -7.56 13.17 -0.97
N PHE A 224 -7.58 12.60 -2.18
CA PHE A 224 -8.42 13.11 -3.27
C PHE A 224 -9.88 12.71 -3.06
N ALA A 225 -10.14 11.51 -2.54
CA ALA A 225 -11.50 11.14 -2.14
C ALA A 225 -12.05 12.07 -1.04
N LEU A 226 -11.22 12.44 -0.06
CA LEU A 226 -11.57 13.40 0.99
C LEU A 226 -11.91 14.77 0.40
N LEU A 227 -11.06 15.25 -0.51
CA LEU A 227 -11.25 16.53 -1.18
C LEU A 227 -12.51 16.57 -2.04
N ASN A 228 -12.77 15.50 -2.81
CA ASN A 228 -13.95 15.38 -3.67
C ASN A 228 -15.26 15.25 -2.89
N LEU A 229 -15.23 14.65 -1.69
CA LEU A 229 -16.39 14.62 -0.81
C LEU A 229 -16.66 15.96 -0.12
N TYR A 230 -15.61 16.75 0.13
CA TYR A 230 -15.73 18.09 0.65
C TYR A 230 -16.33 19.05 -0.39
N ASP A 231 -15.79 19.07 -1.61
CA ASP A 231 -16.29 19.85 -2.73
C ASP A 231 -16.27 19.02 -4.02
N SER A 232 -17.46 18.62 -4.45
CA SER A 232 -17.63 17.77 -5.64
C SER A 232 -17.23 18.45 -6.95
N ASN A 233 -17.01 19.77 -6.95
CA ASN A 233 -16.52 20.48 -8.13
C ASN A 233 -15.02 20.25 -8.36
N ILE A 234 -14.27 19.84 -7.34
CA ILE A 234 -12.82 19.62 -7.44
C ILE A 234 -12.49 18.33 -8.21
N ASN A 235 -13.29 17.27 -8.05
CA ASN A 235 -13.22 16.01 -8.82
C ASN A 235 -11.80 15.58 -9.30
N MET A 236 -10.87 15.42 -8.36
CA MET A 236 -9.50 14.98 -8.64
C MET A 236 -9.44 13.45 -8.73
N GLU A 237 -8.69 12.93 -9.71
CA GLU A 237 -8.41 11.50 -9.84
C GLU A 237 -7.06 11.16 -9.21
N PRO A 238 -6.96 10.07 -8.43
CA PRO A 238 -5.72 9.73 -7.74
C PRO A 238 -4.63 9.33 -8.71
N THR A 239 -3.38 9.54 -8.29
CA THR A 239 -2.19 9.32 -9.13
C THR A 239 -1.27 8.25 -8.52
N PRO A 240 -1.76 7.02 -8.26
CA PRO A 240 -0.91 5.94 -7.79
C PRO A 240 0.06 5.49 -8.90
N GLU A 241 1.22 4.97 -8.50
CA GLU A 241 2.22 4.44 -9.41
C GLU A 241 1.76 3.09 -9.97
N LEU A 242 1.83 2.92 -11.29
CA LEU A 242 1.47 1.65 -11.95
C LEU A 242 2.60 0.64 -11.78
N GLU A 243 2.39 -0.35 -10.93
CA GLU A 243 3.43 -1.34 -10.60
C GLU A 243 3.40 -2.52 -11.56
N GLY A 244 2.23 -2.93 -12.04
CA GLY A 244 2.13 -3.97 -13.06
C GLY A 244 0.90 -4.85 -12.87
N THR A 245 0.96 -6.07 -13.39
CA THR A 245 -0.15 -7.04 -13.28
C THR A 245 0.29 -8.27 -12.51
N VAL A 246 -0.52 -8.71 -11.55
CA VAL A 246 -0.34 -9.98 -10.83
C VAL A 246 -1.37 -11.00 -11.32
N ILE A 247 -0.91 -12.18 -11.68
CA ILE A 247 -1.70 -13.34 -12.09
C ILE A 247 -1.50 -14.43 -11.03
N SER A 248 -2.52 -14.68 -10.23
CA SER A 248 -2.49 -15.65 -9.13
C SER A 248 -3.31 -16.89 -9.51
N THR A 249 -2.71 -18.09 -9.47
CA THR A 249 -3.37 -19.33 -9.95
C THR A 249 -3.21 -20.56 -9.06
N PHE A 250 -2.43 -20.47 -7.97
CA PHE A 250 -2.11 -21.53 -6.97
C PHE A 250 -1.76 -22.94 -7.50
N THR A 251 -1.55 -23.04 -8.80
CA THR A 251 -1.36 -24.27 -9.58
C THR A 251 -0.43 -23.95 -10.75
N GLY A 252 0.13 -24.99 -11.37
CA GLY A 252 0.88 -24.81 -12.62
C GLY A 252 -0.02 -24.25 -13.72
N LEU A 253 0.55 -23.42 -14.59
CA LEU A 253 -0.19 -22.65 -15.58
C LEU A 253 0.50 -22.74 -16.94
N GLU A 254 -0.30 -22.93 -17.99
CA GLU A 254 0.13 -22.64 -19.36
C GLU A 254 -0.43 -21.28 -19.77
N CYS A 255 0.46 -20.38 -20.17
CA CYS A 255 0.12 -19.03 -20.57
C CYS A 255 0.70 -18.74 -21.95
N MET A 256 -0.09 -18.15 -22.84
CA MET A 256 0.42 -17.55 -24.06
C MET A 256 0.44 -16.04 -23.90
N VAL A 257 1.60 -15.44 -24.11
CA VAL A 257 1.79 -13.99 -24.12
C VAL A 257 1.99 -13.53 -25.55
N LYS A 258 1.12 -12.63 -26.00
CA LYS A 258 1.22 -11.98 -27.31
C LYS A 258 1.67 -10.54 -27.11
N SER A 259 2.86 -10.21 -27.62
CA SER A 259 3.34 -8.84 -27.65
C SER A 259 2.49 -7.97 -28.58
N GLU A 260 2.60 -6.65 -28.45
CA GLU A 260 1.88 -5.71 -29.33
C GLU A 260 2.31 -5.83 -30.80
N VAL A 261 3.56 -6.23 -31.05
CA VAL A 261 4.10 -6.45 -32.39
C VAL A 261 3.73 -7.82 -32.98
N GLY A 262 2.90 -8.60 -32.28
CA GLY A 262 2.32 -9.84 -32.77
C GLY A 262 3.17 -11.10 -32.53
N THR A 263 4.31 -10.98 -31.83
CA THR A 263 5.06 -12.18 -31.41
C THR A 263 4.31 -12.88 -30.29
N SER A 264 4.14 -14.20 -30.42
CA SER A 264 3.46 -15.02 -29.42
C SER A 264 4.46 -15.99 -28.79
N GLN A 265 4.51 -16.03 -27.47
CA GLN A 265 5.33 -16.98 -26.71
C GLN A 265 4.43 -17.77 -25.77
N VAL A 266 4.60 -19.10 -25.76
CA VAL A 266 3.98 -19.97 -24.76
C VAL A 266 4.96 -20.12 -23.60
N VAL A 267 4.48 -19.89 -22.39
CA VAL A 267 5.21 -20.00 -21.13
C VAL A 267 4.47 -21.03 -20.28
N GLN A 268 5.20 -22.06 -19.86
CA GLN A 268 4.70 -23.06 -18.93
C GLN A 268 5.34 -22.80 -17.56
N LEU A 269 4.48 -22.64 -16.55
CA LEU A 269 4.89 -22.30 -15.19
C LEU A 269 4.57 -23.45 -14.26
N ASP A 270 5.59 -23.85 -13.49
CA ASP A 270 5.44 -24.86 -12.44
C ASP A 270 4.61 -24.31 -11.27
N LYS A 271 3.99 -25.22 -10.51
CA LYS A 271 3.34 -24.89 -9.23
C LYS A 271 4.37 -24.42 -8.20
N ASN A 272 3.94 -23.57 -7.26
CA ASN A 272 4.75 -23.05 -6.16
C ASN A 272 5.97 -22.24 -6.58
N ARG A 273 5.79 -21.36 -7.56
CA ARG A 273 6.83 -20.43 -8.03
C ARG A 273 6.27 -19.03 -8.20
N ILE A 274 7.18 -18.07 -8.12
CA ILE A 274 6.95 -16.71 -8.61
C ILE A 274 7.75 -16.56 -9.89
N PHE A 275 7.09 -16.07 -10.93
CA PHE A 275 7.72 -15.80 -12.22
C PHE A 275 7.39 -14.37 -12.64
N VAL A 276 8.40 -13.63 -13.10
CA VAL A 276 8.24 -12.24 -13.52
C VAL A 276 8.59 -12.13 -14.98
N LEU A 277 7.64 -11.66 -15.78
CA LEU A 277 7.86 -11.31 -17.17
C LEU A 277 8.04 -9.79 -17.27
N PRO A 278 9.25 -9.28 -17.56
CA PRO A 278 9.49 -7.86 -17.74
C PRO A 278 8.74 -7.39 -18.99
N VAL A 279 7.84 -6.44 -18.78
CA VAL A 279 7.02 -5.81 -19.80
C VAL A 279 7.09 -4.32 -19.49
N GLY A 280 7.36 -3.50 -20.49
CA GLY A 280 7.57 -2.07 -20.30
C GLY A 280 6.32 -1.36 -19.75
N LEU A 281 6.53 -0.20 -19.11
CA LEU A 281 5.46 0.62 -18.53
C LEU A 281 4.32 0.95 -19.52
N ASN A 282 4.67 1.14 -20.80
CA ASN A 282 3.74 1.51 -21.86
C ASN A 282 3.22 0.32 -22.68
N GLU A 283 3.72 -0.89 -22.41
CA GLU A 283 3.36 -2.08 -23.18
C GLU A 283 2.11 -2.75 -22.60
N ARG A 284 1.20 -3.16 -23.49
CA ARG A 284 -0.05 -3.83 -23.13
C ARG A 284 -0.21 -5.17 -23.85
N PRO A 285 0.61 -6.18 -23.51
CA PRO A 285 0.50 -7.50 -24.12
C PRO A 285 -0.86 -8.13 -23.84
N ALA A 286 -1.31 -8.97 -24.77
CA ALA A 286 -2.46 -9.84 -24.57
C ALA A 286 -1.98 -11.16 -23.96
N ILE A 287 -2.57 -11.55 -22.82
CA ILE A 287 -2.33 -12.84 -22.19
C ILE A 287 -3.53 -13.75 -22.44
N MET A 288 -3.25 -15.02 -22.70
CA MET A 288 -4.23 -16.09 -22.73
C MET A 288 -3.82 -17.13 -21.70
N LEU A 289 -4.62 -17.24 -20.64
CA LEU A 289 -4.37 -18.11 -19.50
C LEU A 289 -5.22 -19.36 -19.60
N LYS A 290 -4.62 -20.51 -19.33
CA LYS A 290 -5.33 -21.78 -19.19
C LYS A 290 -4.89 -22.47 -17.91
N SER A 291 -5.71 -22.38 -16.88
CA SER A 291 -5.52 -23.10 -15.61
C SER A 291 -6.70 -24.05 -15.38
N PRO A 292 -6.54 -25.13 -14.60
CA PRO A 292 -7.68 -25.95 -14.16
C PRO A 292 -8.75 -25.15 -13.40
N ASN A 293 -8.35 -24.09 -12.71
CA ASN A 293 -9.25 -23.30 -11.84
C ASN A 293 -9.68 -21.97 -12.46
N ILE A 294 -8.89 -21.45 -13.40
CA ILE A 294 -9.24 -20.27 -14.19
C ILE A 294 -9.60 -20.77 -15.58
N ASP A 295 -10.89 -20.73 -15.91
CA ASP A 295 -11.38 -20.94 -17.28
C ASP A 295 -10.53 -20.13 -18.27
N THR A 296 -10.51 -20.53 -19.55
CA THR A 296 -9.65 -19.86 -20.53
C THR A 296 -9.92 -18.35 -20.55
N LEU A 297 -8.95 -17.57 -20.09
CA LEU A 297 -9.07 -16.12 -19.90
C LEU A 297 -8.15 -15.42 -20.88
N GLU A 298 -8.72 -14.61 -21.77
CA GLU A 298 -7.97 -13.71 -22.65
C GLU A 298 -8.13 -12.27 -22.16
N LYS A 299 -7.02 -11.61 -21.81
CA LYS A 299 -7.03 -10.25 -21.24
C LYS A 299 -5.83 -9.46 -21.74
N ARG A 300 -6.00 -8.16 -21.96
CA ARG A 300 -4.87 -7.24 -22.12
C ARG A 300 -4.44 -6.74 -20.75
N VAL A 301 -3.15 -6.78 -20.48
CA VAL A 301 -2.58 -6.46 -19.16
C VAL A 301 -1.46 -5.45 -19.32
N SER A 302 -1.13 -4.75 -18.24
CA SER A 302 -0.10 -3.71 -18.26
C SER A 302 1.16 -4.18 -17.55
N GLY A 303 2.33 -3.87 -18.14
CA GLY A 303 3.63 -4.18 -17.56
C GLY A 303 3.95 -3.37 -16.31
N GLY A 304 3.71 -2.05 -16.31
CA GLY A 304 4.06 -1.25 -15.14
C GLY A 304 5.57 -1.21 -14.87
N ARG A 305 5.96 -1.03 -13.61
CA ARG A 305 7.38 -1.04 -13.18
C ARG A 305 7.94 -2.46 -13.01
N MET A 306 7.13 -3.41 -12.56
CA MET A 306 7.54 -4.78 -12.27
C MET A 306 7.37 -5.74 -13.46
N GLY A 307 6.57 -5.37 -14.45
CA GLY A 307 6.11 -6.30 -15.48
C GLY A 307 4.86 -7.09 -15.04
N ILE A 308 4.76 -8.30 -15.59
CA ILE A 308 3.68 -9.24 -15.27
C ILE A 308 4.24 -10.28 -14.31
N ILE A 309 3.68 -10.35 -13.11
CA ILE A 309 4.03 -11.34 -12.10
C ILE A 309 3.03 -12.47 -12.14
N PHE A 310 3.52 -13.70 -12.25
CA PHE A 310 2.76 -14.92 -12.08
C PHE A 310 3.11 -15.51 -10.72
N ASP A 311 2.12 -15.65 -9.84
CA ASP A 311 2.25 -16.28 -8.53
C ASP A 311 1.46 -17.58 -8.50
N THR A 312 2.18 -18.71 -8.50
CA THR A 312 1.59 -20.05 -8.45
C THR A 312 1.72 -20.69 -7.07
N ARG A 313 2.12 -19.93 -6.04
CA ARG A 313 2.29 -20.41 -4.66
C ARG A 313 0.97 -20.58 -3.95
N GLU A 314 0.67 -21.82 -3.56
CA GLU A 314 -0.48 -22.13 -2.71
C GLU A 314 -0.20 -21.75 -1.24
N ASN A 315 1.00 -22.07 -0.75
CA ASN A 315 1.46 -21.70 0.58
C ASN A 315 2.55 -20.64 0.47
N LYS A 316 2.37 -19.52 1.16
CA LYS A 316 3.33 -18.42 1.21
C LYS A 316 4.25 -18.65 2.41
N GLY A 317 5.56 -18.61 2.16
CA GLY A 317 6.58 -18.98 3.15
C GLY A 317 6.97 -17.81 4.05
N ARG A 318 8.19 -17.85 4.59
CA ARG A 318 8.81 -16.66 5.18
C ARG A 318 9.13 -15.68 4.04
N GLN A 319 8.83 -14.40 4.23
CA GLN A 319 9.02 -13.38 3.18
C GLN A 319 10.46 -13.31 2.66
N ILE A 320 11.46 -13.61 3.50
CA ILE A 320 12.87 -13.71 3.08
C ILE A 320 13.10 -14.83 2.06
N ASP A 321 12.48 -15.99 2.26
CA ASP A 321 12.60 -17.11 1.32
C ASP A 321 11.87 -16.79 0.01
N ASP A 322 10.69 -16.17 0.12
CA ASP A 322 9.92 -15.70 -1.03
C ASP A 322 10.68 -14.61 -1.81
N PHE A 323 11.36 -13.71 -1.12
CA PHE A 323 12.22 -12.68 -1.73
C PHE A 323 13.40 -13.28 -2.48
N ARG A 324 14.02 -14.35 -1.96
CA ARG A 324 15.07 -15.08 -2.67
C ARG A 324 14.52 -15.73 -3.93
N VAL A 325 13.33 -16.34 -3.86
CA VAL A 325 12.64 -16.93 -5.01
C VAL A 325 12.32 -15.85 -6.05
N PHE A 326 11.75 -14.73 -5.64
CA PHE A 326 11.45 -13.58 -6.50
C PHE A 326 12.69 -13.06 -7.24
N ASN A 327 13.78 -12.80 -6.51
CA ASN A 327 15.05 -12.36 -7.10
C ASN A 327 15.66 -13.39 -8.04
N SER A 328 15.55 -14.69 -7.71
CA SER A 328 16.01 -15.75 -8.60
C SER A 328 15.18 -15.81 -9.88
N GLY A 329 13.87 -15.54 -9.80
CA GLY A 329 12.97 -15.43 -10.95
C GLY A 329 13.35 -14.28 -11.88
N ILE A 330 13.61 -13.10 -11.33
CA ILE A 330 14.10 -11.93 -12.10
C ILE A 330 15.42 -12.26 -12.83
N LYS A 331 16.40 -12.85 -12.12
CA LYS A 331 17.72 -13.19 -12.69
C LYS A 331 17.67 -14.32 -13.73
N SER A 332 16.75 -15.26 -13.58
CA SER A 332 16.62 -16.37 -14.54
C SER A 332 16.19 -15.86 -15.92
N PHE A 333 15.47 -14.73 -15.97
CA PHE A 333 14.97 -14.17 -17.22
C PHE A 333 15.95 -13.20 -17.90
N SER A 334 16.71 -12.39 -17.15
CA SER A 334 17.82 -11.60 -17.72
C SER A 334 18.78 -12.51 -18.49
N ASN A 335 19.11 -13.66 -17.90
CA ASN A 335 19.93 -14.68 -18.51
C ASN A 335 19.26 -15.40 -19.71
N ALA A 336 17.94 -15.63 -19.68
CA ALA A 336 17.21 -16.32 -20.76
C ALA A 336 16.93 -15.42 -21.98
N LEU A 337 16.85 -14.10 -21.79
CA LEU A 337 16.71 -13.11 -22.87
C LEU A 337 18.05 -12.55 -23.39
N GLY A 338 19.16 -12.89 -22.74
CA GLY A 338 20.47 -12.35 -23.12
C GLY A 338 20.63 -10.85 -22.83
N ILE A 339 19.98 -10.36 -21.76
CA ILE A 339 20.10 -8.98 -21.25
C ILE A 339 20.85 -9.01 -19.93
#